data_AF-A0A381T794-F1
#
_entry.id   AF-A0A381T794-F1
#
_cell.length_a   1.000
_cell.length_b   1.000
_cell.length_c   1.000
_cell.angle_alpha   90.00
_cell.angle_beta   90.00
_cell.angle_gamma   90.00
#
_symmetry.space_group_name_H-M   'P 1'
#
loop_
_entity.id
_entity.type
_entity.pdbx_description
1 polymer ?
#
loop_
_entity_poly.entity_id
_entity_poly.type
_entity_poly.pdbx_seq_one_letter_code
_entity_poly.pdbx_strand_id
1 'polypeptide(L)'
;MRRVWSWKNRLVPSLLLLLTLPVILYVLVGLSLNNIMMNSLSGMPFELWVIPGFIFIISSMGLFPLIYRDFFDLRVHRKVLVHVALAPYRKRIVICGYLIVSGIEAIILGVISIGIFSAISSFPLSVIQTFFMIVCLSLYLLLLGNFLISMGLLINTVTTFSMITFITFIFILFGNGFIIEFGFFPTVINVFLKWQPISIPFQVFQLFINT
;
A
#
# COMPACT_ATOMS: atom_id res chain seq x y z
N MET A 1 3.39 20.63 -13.81
CA MET A 1 2.97 20.40 -15.21
C MET A 1 3.23 18.98 -15.73
N ARG A 2 4.42 18.36 -15.54
CA ARG A 2 4.73 17.01 -16.07
C ARG A 2 3.82 15.86 -15.57
N ARG A 3 3.42 15.85 -14.28
CA ARG A 3 2.52 14.81 -13.74
C ARG A 3 1.06 14.96 -14.21
N VAL A 4 0.56 16.19 -14.35
CA VAL A 4 -0.79 16.47 -14.89
C VAL A 4 -0.92 16.02 -16.35
N TRP A 5 0.15 16.15 -17.15
CA TRP A 5 0.18 15.62 -18.52
C TRP A 5 0.22 14.09 -18.56
N SER A 6 0.98 13.45 -17.66
CA SER A 6 0.97 11.98 -17.52
C SER A 6 -0.38 11.45 -17.04
N TRP A 7 -1.13 12.20 -16.23
CA TRP A 7 -2.50 11.88 -15.88
C TRP A 7 -3.35 11.88 -17.14
N LYS A 8 -3.38 13.00 -17.89
CA LYS A 8 -4.23 13.19 -19.08
C LYS A 8 -4.15 12.04 -20.11
N ASN A 9 -2.98 11.41 -20.28
CA ASN A 9 -2.78 10.31 -21.22
C ASN A 9 -2.97 8.89 -20.62
N ARG A 10 -3.10 8.74 -19.30
CA ARG A 10 -3.30 7.46 -18.60
C ARG A 10 -4.59 7.40 -17.77
N LEU A 11 -5.39 8.47 -17.73
CA LEU A 11 -6.60 8.58 -16.88
C LEU A 11 -7.52 7.38 -17.02
N VAL A 12 -7.83 6.95 -18.25
CA VAL A 12 -8.80 5.89 -18.50
C VAL A 12 -8.37 4.54 -17.90
N PRO A 13 -7.19 3.97 -18.24
CA PRO A 13 -6.77 2.71 -17.62
C PRO A 13 -6.48 2.85 -16.12
N SER A 14 -6.01 4.01 -15.64
CA SER A 14 -5.82 4.21 -14.20
C SER A 14 -7.13 4.26 -13.43
N LEU A 15 -8.16 4.93 -13.97
CA LEU A 15 -9.49 5.04 -13.35
C LEU A 15 -10.20 3.70 -13.35
N LEU A 16 -10.09 2.95 -14.46
CA LEU A 16 -10.67 1.62 -14.55
C LEU A 16 -10.03 0.70 -13.51
N LEU A 17 -8.70 0.66 -13.42
CA LEU A 17 -8.00 -0.16 -12.43
C LEU A 17 -8.31 0.28 -10.98
N LEU A 18 -8.42 1.59 -10.75
CA LEU A 18 -8.75 2.20 -9.47
C LEU A 18 -10.16 1.85 -8.97
N LEU A 19 -11.13 1.75 -9.88
CA LEU A 19 -12.50 1.36 -9.55
C LEU A 19 -12.65 -0.17 -9.45
N THR A 20 -11.99 -0.93 -10.31
CA THR A 20 -12.16 -2.39 -10.36
C THR A 20 -11.44 -3.12 -9.23
N LEU A 21 -10.26 -2.66 -8.82
CA LEU A 21 -9.41 -3.38 -7.87
C LEU A 21 -10.06 -3.54 -6.48
N PRO A 22 -10.67 -2.51 -5.88
CA PRO A 22 -11.39 -2.66 -4.60
C PRO A 22 -12.57 -3.62 -4.71
N VAL A 23 -13.32 -3.58 -5.82
CA VAL A 23 -14.46 -4.47 -6.07
C VAL A 23 -14.01 -5.92 -6.18
N ILE A 24 -12.97 -6.20 -6.96
CA ILE A 24 -12.43 -7.54 -7.15
C ILE A 24 -11.92 -8.12 -5.83
N LEU A 25 -11.17 -7.34 -5.04
CA LEU A 25 -10.70 -7.78 -3.72
C LEU A 25 -11.87 -8.12 -2.79
N TYR A 26 -12.90 -7.27 -2.74
CA TYR A 26 -14.06 -7.52 -1.91
C TYR A 26 -14.81 -8.79 -2.31
N VAL A 27 -15.09 -8.96 -3.60
CA VAL A 27 -15.88 -10.10 -4.10
C VAL A 27 -15.10 -11.41 -3.97
N LEU A 28 -13.82 -11.42 -4.35
CA LEU A 28 -13.02 -12.65 -4.35
C LEU A 28 -12.53 -13.05 -2.97
N VAL A 29 -12.11 -12.07 -2.15
CA VAL A 29 -11.46 -12.34 -0.85
C VAL A 29 -12.42 -12.03 0.29
N GLY A 30 -13.08 -10.87 0.27
CA GLY A 30 -13.99 -10.44 1.34
C GLY A 30 -15.15 -11.42 1.54
N LEU A 31 -15.95 -11.66 0.51
CA LEU A 31 -17.12 -12.54 0.60
C LEU A 31 -16.75 -14.01 0.88
N SER A 32 -15.65 -14.49 0.29
CA SER A 32 -15.23 -15.88 0.47
C SER A 32 -14.73 -16.14 1.89
N LEU A 33 -13.92 -15.24 2.44
CA LEU A 33 -13.36 -15.40 3.77
C LEU A 33 -14.35 -15.07 4.89
N ASN A 34 -15.33 -14.20 4.67
CA ASN A 34 -16.37 -13.90 5.67
C ASN A 34 -17.16 -15.17 6.05
N ASN A 35 -17.38 -16.08 5.10
CA ASN A 35 -18.04 -17.36 5.35
C ASN A 35 -17.16 -18.36 6.14
N ILE A 36 -15.84 -18.21 6.12
CA ILE A 36 -14.89 -19.16 6.75
C ILE A 36 -14.45 -18.65 8.13
N MET A 37 -14.11 -17.37 8.22
CA MET A 37 -13.61 -16.70 9.42
C MET A 37 -14.61 -15.66 9.90
N MET A 38 -15.77 -16.11 10.39
CA MET A 38 -16.87 -15.23 10.81
C MET A 38 -16.44 -14.22 11.89
N ASN A 39 -15.60 -14.66 12.84
CA ASN A 39 -14.92 -13.82 13.82
C ASN A 39 -13.40 -14.01 13.72
N SER A 40 -12.67 -12.95 14.05
CA SER A 40 -11.22 -12.97 14.18
C SER A 40 -10.77 -13.74 15.43
N LEU A 41 -9.49 -14.11 15.51
CA LEU A 41 -8.92 -14.75 16.71
C LEU A 41 -8.98 -13.82 17.93
N SER A 42 -9.04 -12.50 17.71
CA SER A 42 -9.24 -11.50 18.75
C SER A 42 -10.71 -11.25 19.09
N GLY A 43 -11.65 -11.98 18.48
CA GLY A 43 -13.09 -11.83 18.70
C GLY A 43 -13.74 -10.63 17.99
N MET A 44 -13.01 -9.94 17.11
CA MET A 44 -13.61 -8.87 16.29
C MET A 44 -14.36 -9.47 15.09
N PRO A 45 -15.47 -8.85 14.64
CA PRO A 45 -16.10 -9.26 13.40
C PRO A 45 -15.13 -9.08 12.23
N PHE A 46 -15.14 -10.06 11.31
CA PHE A 46 -14.22 -10.15 10.19
C PHE A 46 -14.11 -8.86 9.37
N GLU A 47 -15.24 -8.20 9.11
CA GLU A 47 -15.31 -6.98 8.29
C GLU A 47 -14.57 -5.80 8.91
N LEU A 48 -14.58 -5.66 10.25
CA LEU A 48 -13.83 -4.60 10.95
C LEU A 48 -12.32 -4.74 10.76
N TRP A 49 -11.84 -5.97 10.59
CA TRP A 49 -10.42 -6.25 10.43
C TRP A 49 -9.96 -6.20 8.97
N VAL A 50 -10.69 -6.85 8.07
CA VAL A 50 -10.23 -7.07 6.68
C VAL A 50 -10.44 -5.85 5.79
N ILE A 51 -11.51 -5.07 5.98
CA ILE A 51 -11.76 -3.88 5.15
C ILE A 51 -10.60 -2.88 5.24
N PRO A 52 -10.08 -2.53 6.43
CA PRO A 52 -8.85 -1.74 6.55
C PRO A 52 -7.65 -2.40 5.88
N GLY A 53 -7.47 -3.72 6.04
CA GLY A 53 -6.41 -4.47 5.38
C GLY A 53 -6.45 -4.31 3.85
N PHE A 54 -7.63 -4.36 3.23
CA PHE A 54 -7.79 -4.13 1.80
C PHE A 54 -7.39 -2.71 1.39
N ILE A 55 -7.73 -1.69 2.18
CA ILE A 55 -7.33 -0.30 1.89
C ILE A 55 -5.79 -0.16 1.89
N PHE A 56 -5.11 -0.81 2.84
CA PHE A 56 -3.64 -0.84 2.89
C PHE A 56 -3.04 -1.57 1.67
N ILE A 57 -3.66 -2.67 1.22
CA ILE A 57 -3.23 -3.39 0.02
C ILE A 57 -3.42 -2.52 -1.24
N ILE A 58 -4.59 -1.94 -1.42
CA ILE A 58 -4.90 -1.12 -2.62
C ILE A 58 -3.96 0.08 -2.72
N SER A 59 -3.74 0.78 -1.60
CA SER A 59 -2.80 1.91 -1.56
C SER A 59 -1.35 1.47 -1.84
N SER A 60 -0.92 0.30 -1.35
CA SER A 60 0.41 -0.25 -1.67
C SER A 60 0.59 -0.57 -3.16
N MET A 61 -0.45 -1.12 -3.80
CA MET A 61 -0.46 -1.38 -5.24
C MET A 61 -0.46 -0.09 -6.06
N GLY A 62 -1.09 0.97 -5.57
CA GLY A 62 -1.05 2.30 -6.19
C GLY A 62 0.32 2.98 -6.13
N LEU A 63 1.05 2.77 -5.05
CA LEU A 63 2.36 3.38 -4.81
C LEU A 63 3.46 2.78 -5.71
N PHE A 64 3.37 1.48 -6.03
CA PHE A 64 4.42 0.77 -6.76
C PHE A 64 4.67 1.27 -8.20
N PRO A 65 3.66 1.40 -9.09
CA PRO A 65 3.88 1.87 -10.46
C PRO A 65 4.50 3.27 -10.52
N LEU A 66 4.20 4.12 -9.52
CA LEU A 66 4.74 5.47 -9.41
C LEU A 66 6.25 5.44 -9.14
N ILE A 67 6.68 4.63 -8.16
CA ILE A 67 8.09 4.49 -7.80
C ILE A 67 8.87 3.78 -8.91
N TYR A 68 8.30 2.73 -9.50
CA TYR A 68 8.92 2.03 -10.62
C TYR A 68 9.24 2.97 -11.78
N ARG A 69 8.25 3.77 -12.21
CA ARG A 69 8.45 4.73 -13.29
C ARG A 69 9.52 5.76 -12.92
N ASP A 70 9.42 6.34 -11.73
CA ASP A 70 10.21 7.52 -11.37
C ASP A 70 11.68 7.17 -11.03
N PHE A 71 11.92 6.03 -10.38
CA PHE A 71 13.26 5.65 -9.91
C PHE A 71 13.93 4.54 -10.71
N PHE A 72 13.17 3.61 -11.27
CA PHE A 72 13.73 2.48 -12.01
C PHE A 72 13.76 2.76 -13.51
N ASP A 73 12.60 2.96 -14.13
CA ASP A 73 12.48 3.09 -15.59
C ASP A 73 13.24 4.32 -16.13
N LEU A 74 13.00 5.50 -15.54
CA LEU A 74 13.68 6.72 -15.96
C LEU A 74 15.18 6.73 -15.64
N ARG A 75 15.64 5.93 -14.66
CA ARG A 75 17.08 5.74 -14.37
C ARG A 75 17.73 4.84 -15.41
N VAL A 76 17.11 3.71 -15.74
CA VAL A 76 17.59 2.77 -16.78
C VAL A 76 17.71 3.50 -18.13
N HIS A 77 16.74 4.37 -18.45
CA HIS A 77 16.77 5.21 -19.66
C HIS A 77 17.67 6.47 -19.54
N ARG A 78 18.45 6.63 -18.46
CA ARG A 78 19.33 7.78 -18.15
C ARG A 78 18.65 9.17 -18.11
N LYS A 79 17.32 9.23 -18.12
CA LYS A 79 16.56 10.49 -18.12
C LYS A 79 16.49 11.14 -16.73
N VAL A 80 16.51 10.37 -15.64
CA VAL A 80 16.38 10.92 -14.27
C VAL A 80 17.70 11.36 -13.65
N LEU A 81 18.81 10.67 -13.92
CA LEU A 81 20.12 11.03 -13.37
C LEU A 81 20.58 12.42 -13.82
N VAL A 82 20.28 12.81 -15.07
CA VAL A 82 20.59 14.14 -15.62
C VAL A 82 19.77 15.22 -14.92
N HIS A 83 18.46 15.03 -14.72
CA HIS A 83 17.63 16.00 -14.03
C HIS A 83 17.93 16.12 -12.52
N VAL A 84 18.32 15.02 -11.87
CA VAL A 84 18.74 15.03 -10.45
C VAL A 84 20.14 15.63 -10.29
N ALA A 85 21.05 15.43 -11.25
CA ALA A 85 22.38 16.03 -11.23
C ALA A 85 22.38 17.53 -11.56
N LEU A 86 21.43 17.99 -12.39
CA LEU A 86 21.26 19.40 -12.76
C LEU A 86 20.37 20.19 -11.78
N ALA A 87 19.70 19.52 -10.83
CA ALA A 87 18.88 20.20 -9.84
C ALA A 87 19.78 20.91 -8.80
N PRO A 88 19.50 22.18 -8.45
CA PRO A 88 20.28 22.94 -7.47
C PRO A 88 20.07 22.46 -6.02
N TYR A 89 19.29 21.41 -5.82
CA TYR A 89 18.90 20.89 -4.50
C TYR A 89 19.69 19.63 -4.12
N ARG A 90 19.90 19.43 -2.81
CA ARG A 90 20.52 18.20 -2.29
C ARG A 90 19.70 16.97 -2.72
N LYS A 91 20.38 15.92 -3.19
CA LYS A 91 19.76 14.66 -3.68
C LYS A 91 18.66 14.08 -2.77
N ARG A 92 18.85 14.18 -1.44
CA ARG A 92 17.87 13.71 -0.44
C ARG A 92 16.54 14.45 -0.48
N ILE A 93 16.55 15.76 -0.75
CA ILE A 93 15.35 16.60 -0.83
C ILE A 93 14.51 16.19 -2.05
N VAL A 94 15.18 15.91 -3.17
CA VAL A 94 14.52 15.44 -4.40
C VAL A 94 13.84 14.09 -4.18
N ILE A 95 14.53 13.14 -3.55
CA ILE A 95 13.97 11.81 -3.23
C ILE A 95 12.77 11.93 -2.29
N CYS A 96 12.89 12.74 -1.23
CA CYS A 96 11.81 12.99 -0.28
C CYS A 96 10.58 13.61 -0.97
N GLY A 97 10.80 14.58 -1.87
CA GLY A 97 9.73 15.18 -2.65
C GLY A 97 8.99 14.17 -3.52
N TYR A 98 9.71 13.28 -4.22
CA TYR A 98 9.07 12.21 -4.99
C TYR A 98 8.23 11.27 -4.11
N LEU A 99 8.78 10.88 -2.95
CA LEU A 99 8.13 10.00 -2.01
C LEU A 99 6.84 10.61 -1.44
N ILE A 100 6.86 11.89 -1.06
CA ILE A 100 5.68 12.62 -0.56
C ILE A 100 4.60 12.67 -1.65
N VAL A 101 4.95 13.03 -2.89
CA VAL A 101 3.95 13.14 -3.96
C VAL A 101 3.39 11.76 -4.33
N SER A 102 4.20 10.71 -4.40
CA SER A 102 3.68 9.34 -4.59
C SER A 102 2.84 8.86 -3.42
N GLY A 103 3.20 9.23 -2.19
CA GLY A 103 2.43 8.91 -0.99
C GLY A 103 1.06 9.57 -1.00
N ILE A 104 0.96 10.84 -1.37
CA ILE A 104 -0.32 11.56 -1.51
C ILE A 104 -1.20 10.89 -2.58
N GLU A 105 -0.65 10.55 -3.75
CA GLU A 105 -1.41 9.84 -4.79
C GLU A 105 -1.93 8.48 -4.29
N ALA A 106 -1.12 7.73 -3.53
CA ALA A 106 -1.54 6.46 -2.93
C ALA A 106 -2.59 6.62 -1.82
N ILE A 107 -2.52 7.70 -1.03
CA ILE A 107 -3.55 8.03 -0.02
C ILE A 107 -4.87 8.37 -0.71
N ILE A 108 -4.85 9.13 -1.81
CA ILE A 108 -6.06 9.44 -2.60
C ILE A 108 -6.73 8.13 -3.07
N LEU A 109 -5.95 7.15 -3.53
CA LEU A 109 -6.46 5.83 -3.89
C LEU A 109 -7.11 5.11 -2.70
N GLY A 110 -6.49 5.18 -1.52
CA GLY A 110 -7.06 4.65 -0.28
C GLY A 110 -8.39 5.31 0.07
N VAL A 111 -8.49 6.65 -0.04
CA VAL A 111 -9.72 7.40 0.24
C VAL A 111 -10.84 7.03 -0.74
N ILE A 112 -10.53 6.90 -2.04
CA ILE A 112 -11.53 6.46 -3.03
C ILE A 112 -12.01 5.03 -2.71
N SER A 113 -11.09 4.16 -2.28
CA SER A 113 -11.43 2.79 -1.87
C SER A 113 -12.36 2.76 -0.66
N ILE A 114 -12.19 3.65 0.32
CA ILE A 114 -13.14 3.81 1.44
C ILE A 114 -14.53 4.15 0.91
N GLY A 115 -14.63 5.09 -0.03
CA GLY A 115 -15.91 5.45 -0.67
C GLY A 115 -16.57 4.24 -1.36
N ILE A 116 -15.79 3.46 -2.11
CA ILE A 116 -16.30 2.25 -2.78
C ILE A 116 -16.74 1.19 -1.75
N PHE A 117 -15.94 0.92 -0.73
CA PHE A 117 -16.32 -0.04 0.31
C PHE A 117 -17.56 0.40 1.06
N SER A 118 -17.74 1.70 1.32
CA SER A 118 -18.96 2.24 1.95
C SER A 118 -20.22 2.09 1.08
N ALA A 119 -20.07 1.96 -0.23
CA ALA A 119 -21.18 1.74 -1.15
C ALA A 119 -21.53 0.25 -1.31
N ILE A 120 -20.53 -0.65 -1.23
CA ILE A 120 -20.70 -2.09 -1.42
C ILE A 120 -21.07 -2.78 -0.10
N SER A 121 -20.50 -2.33 1.00
CA SER A 121 -20.72 -2.84 2.36
C SER A 121 -20.99 -1.68 3.31
N SER A 122 -21.73 -1.94 4.39
CA SER A 122 -21.86 -0.97 5.48
C SER A 122 -20.49 -0.76 6.13
N PHE A 123 -19.82 0.34 5.80
CA PHE A 123 -18.47 0.60 6.28
C PHE A 123 -18.47 0.71 7.82
N PRO A 124 -17.75 -0.19 8.52
CA PRO A 124 -18.01 -0.45 9.93
C PRO A 124 -17.26 0.49 10.90
N LEU A 125 -16.41 1.39 10.38
CA LEU A 125 -15.58 2.27 11.22
C LEU A 125 -16.21 3.66 11.42
N SER A 126 -16.10 4.17 12.64
CA SER A 126 -16.46 5.54 13.00
C SER A 126 -15.51 6.58 12.38
N VAL A 127 -15.94 7.85 12.34
CA VAL A 127 -15.16 8.96 11.77
C VAL A 127 -13.79 9.14 12.46
N ILE A 128 -13.71 8.91 13.77
CA ILE A 128 -12.44 9.01 14.51
C ILE A 128 -11.50 7.86 14.12
N GLN A 129 -12.03 6.65 14.02
CA GLN A 129 -11.27 5.47 13.59
C GLN A 129 -10.78 5.60 12.15
N THR A 130 -11.57 6.17 11.23
CA THR A 130 -11.11 6.41 9.85
C THR A 130 -10.01 7.44 9.77
N PHE A 131 -10.08 8.52 10.55
CA PHE A 131 -8.99 9.49 10.61
C PHE A 131 -7.70 8.85 11.13
N PHE A 132 -7.79 8.07 12.21
CA PHE A 132 -6.63 7.33 12.74
C PHE A 132 -6.07 6.33 11.74
N MET A 133 -6.94 5.62 11.00
CA MET A 133 -6.55 4.72 9.91
C MET A 133 -5.74 5.45 8.84
N ILE A 134 -6.16 6.64 8.41
CA ILE A 134 -5.46 7.44 7.39
C ILE A 134 -4.07 7.86 7.89
N VAL A 135 -3.93 8.20 9.18
CA VAL A 135 -2.63 8.50 9.78
C VAL A 135 -1.72 7.25 9.74
N CYS A 136 -2.21 6.09 10.16
CA CYS A 136 -1.46 4.84 10.09
C CYS A 136 -1.11 4.43 8.65
N LEU A 137 -2.04 4.64 7.70
CA LEU A 137 -1.83 4.40 6.28
C LEU A 137 -0.70 5.27 5.75
N SER A 138 -0.66 6.54 6.15
CA SER A 138 0.41 7.46 5.72
C SER A 138 1.79 6.99 6.19
N LEU A 139 1.91 6.57 7.45
CA LEU A 139 3.16 6.02 8.01
C LEU A 139 3.58 4.74 7.28
N TYR A 140 2.64 3.84 7.03
CA TYR A 140 2.86 2.62 6.26
C TYR A 140 3.38 2.91 4.85
N LEU A 141 2.74 3.83 4.11
CA LEU A 141 3.16 4.19 2.75
C LEU A 141 4.54 4.87 2.72
N LEU A 142 4.87 5.67 3.73
CA LEU A 142 6.21 6.25 3.86
C LEU A 142 7.28 5.16 4.05
N LEU A 143 7.02 4.18 4.92
CA LEU A 143 7.93 3.06 5.16
C LEU A 143 8.11 2.19 3.90
N LEU A 144 7.01 1.77 3.30
CA LEU A 144 7.02 0.96 2.08
C LEU A 144 7.66 1.70 0.91
N GLY A 145 7.35 2.98 0.73
CA GLY A 145 7.92 3.81 -0.33
C GLY A 145 9.44 3.94 -0.20
N ASN A 146 9.95 4.15 1.01
CA ASN A 146 11.41 4.18 1.24
C ASN A 146 12.07 2.85 0.88
N PHE A 147 11.44 1.74 1.24
CA PHE A 147 11.94 0.40 0.91
C PHE A 147 11.95 0.13 -0.60
N LEU A 148 10.90 0.51 -1.33
CA LEU A 148 10.84 0.34 -2.79
C LEU A 148 11.84 1.25 -3.52
N ILE A 149 12.05 2.48 -3.05
CA ILE A 149 13.07 3.38 -3.61
C ILE A 149 14.47 2.82 -3.37
N SER A 150 14.78 2.33 -2.17
CA SER A 150 16.10 1.77 -1.89
C SER A 150 16.40 0.57 -2.79
N MET A 151 15.44 -0.33 -2.98
CA MET A 151 15.55 -1.44 -3.93
C MET A 151 15.70 -0.95 -5.37
N GLY A 152 14.94 0.07 -5.79
CA GLY A 152 15.04 0.65 -7.14
C GLY A 152 16.38 1.31 -7.46
N LEU A 153 17.08 1.81 -6.43
CA LEU A 153 18.41 2.39 -6.57
C LEU A 153 19.53 1.34 -6.55
N LEU A 154 19.37 0.27 -5.76
CA LEU A 154 20.36 -0.80 -5.65
C LEU A 154 20.38 -1.70 -6.89
N ILE A 155 19.23 -1.94 -7.49
CA ILE A 155 19.06 -2.91 -8.56
C ILE A 155 19.27 -2.25 -9.92
N ASN A 156 20.02 -2.92 -10.80
CA ASN A 156 20.34 -2.40 -12.14
C ASN A 156 19.63 -3.15 -13.27
N THR A 157 19.06 -4.34 -13.02
CA THR A 157 18.39 -5.14 -14.07
C THR A 157 16.88 -5.20 -13.85
N VAL A 158 16.12 -5.12 -14.95
CA VAL A 158 14.64 -5.08 -14.94
C VAL A 158 14.05 -6.35 -14.35
N THR A 159 14.63 -7.49 -14.73
CA THR A 159 14.18 -8.81 -14.27
C THR A 159 14.32 -8.95 -12.76
N THR A 160 15.48 -8.62 -12.18
CA THR A 160 15.69 -8.70 -10.73
C THR A 160 14.80 -7.72 -9.97
N PHE A 161 14.56 -6.52 -10.52
CA PHE A 161 13.68 -5.55 -9.87
C PHE A 161 12.23 -6.07 -9.85
N SER A 162 11.73 -6.56 -10.98
CA SER A 162 10.38 -7.13 -11.07
C SER A 162 10.17 -8.32 -10.10
N MET A 163 11.15 -9.22 -9.99
CA MET A 163 11.06 -10.37 -9.09
C MET A 163 11.04 -9.96 -7.62
N ILE A 164 11.92 -9.04 -7.21
CA ILE A 164 11.94 -8.52 -5.84
C ILE A 164 10.62 -7.85 -5.50
N THR A 165 10.07 -7.07 -6.43
CA THR A 165 8.79 -6.39 -6.20
C THR A 165 7.63 -7.38 -6.07
N PHE A 166 7.62 -8.44 -6.87
CA PHE A 166 6.64 -9.51 -6.75
C PHE A 166 6.71 -10.23 -5.40
N ILE A 167 7.93 -10.58 -4.95
CA ILE A 167 8.16 -11.18 -3.63
C ILE A 167 7.67 -10.23 -2.52
N THR A 168 7.93 -8.93 -2.65
CA THR A 168 7.50 -7.94 -1.65
C THR A 168 5.98 -7.81 -1.60
N PHE A 169 5.28 -7.96 -2.72
CA PHE A 169 3.81 -7.96 -2.73
C PHE A 169 3.23 -9.20 -2.06
N ILE A 170 3.79 -10.39 -2.32
CA ILE A 170 3.38 -11.62 -1.61
C ILE A 170 3.57 -11.43 -0.11
N PHE A 171 4.73 -10.90 0.28
CA PHE A 171 5.03 -10.63 1.67
C PHE A 171 4.08 -9.58 2.28
N ILE A 172 3.69 -8.55 1.52
CA ILE A 172 2.74 -7.53 1.98
C ILE A 172 1.34 -8.11 2.20
N LEU A 173 0.85 -8.93 1.27
CA LEU A 173 -0.50 -9.50 1.29
C LEU A 173 -0.70 -10.44 2.49
N PHE A 174 0.26 -11.32 2.75
CA PHE A 174 0.12 -12.37 3.76
C PHE A 174 0.88 -12.08 5.06
N GLY A 175 1.97 -11.33 4.99
CA GLY A 175 2.89 -11.14 6.11
C GLY A 175 2.51 -10.01 7.06
N ASN A 176 1.70 -9.02 6.66
CA ASN A 176 1.42 -7.83 7.47
C ASN A 176 0.19 -7.92 8.39
N GLY A 177 -0.50 -9.07 8.41
CA GLY A 177 -1.72 -9.22 9.21
C GLY A 177 -2.99 -8.68 8.54
N PHE A 178 -2.96 -8.32 7.24
CA PHE A 178 -4.11 -7.72 6.54
C PHE A 178 -5.23 -8.72 6.24
N ILE A 179 -4.89 -9.88 5.68
CA ILE A 179 -5.85 -10.93 5.26
C ILE A 179 -5.77 -12.16 6.17
N ILE A 180 -4.60 -12.42 6.76
CA ILE A 180 -4.37 -13.54 7.68
C ILE A 180 -3.80 -12.96 8.97
N GLU A 181 -4.46 -13.21 10.10
CA GLU A 181 -3.98 -12.73 11.39
C GLU A 181 -2.69 -13.44 11.82
N PHE A 182 -1.83 -12.74 12.56
CA PHE A 182 -0.56 -13.29 13.04
C PHE A 182 -0.71 -14.57 13.88
N GLY A 183 -1.85 -14.75 14.55
CA GLY A 183 -2.13 -15.93 15.38
C GLY A 183 -2.23 -17.25 14.61
N PHE A 184 -2.47 -17.22 13.29
CA PHE A 184 -2.50 -18.42 12.46
C PHE A 184 -1.10 -18.96 12.10
N PHE A 185 -0.04 -18.18 12.34
CA PHE A 185 1.32 -18.58 12.01
C PHE A 185 1.99 -19.33 13.17
N PRO A 186 2.91 -20.29 12.87
CA PRO A 186 3.76 -20.91 13.89
C PRO A 186 4.47 -19.86 14.75
N THR A 187 4.70 -20.18 16.03
CA THR A 187 5.21 -19.24 17.05
C THR A 187 6.45 -18.46 16.60
N VAL A 188 7.42 -19.12 15.97
CA VAL A 188 8.65 -18.48 15.46
C VAL A 188 8.35 -17.46 14.36
N ILE A 189 7.51 -17.83 13.39
CA ILE A 189 7.16 -16.97 12.25
C ILE A 189 6.28 -15.81 12.71
N ASN A 190 5.35 -16.05 13.65
CA ASN A 190 4.49 -15.04 14.24
C ASN A 190 5.31 -13.91 14.89
N VAL A 191 6.32 -14.25 15.69
CA VAL A 191 7.21 -13.24 16.29
C VAL A 191 7.93 -12.45 15.21
N PHE A 192 8.52 -13.12 14.21
CA PHE A 192 9.21 -12.43 13.11
C PHE A 192 8.29 -11.46 12.35
N LEU A 193 7.10 -11.91 11.97
CA LEU A 193 6.11 -11.11 11.25
C LEU A 193 5.52 -9.98 12.10
N LYS A 194 5.47 -10.11 13.43
CA LYS A 194 5.01 -9.00 14.29
C LYS A 194 6.02 -7.86 14.38
N TRP A 195 7.31 -8.20 14.40
CA TRP A 195 8.40 -7.24 14.63
C TRP A 195 8.89 -6.52 13.36
N GLN A 196 8.41 -6.92 12.18
CA GLN A 196 8.74 -6.20 10.95
C GLN A 196 8.20 -4.75 11.01
N PRO A 197 8.94 -3.76 10.50
CA PRO A 197 8.54 -2.35 10.61
C PRO A 197 7.27 -2.02 9.78
N ILE A 198 6.99 -2.79 8.73
CA ILE A 198 5.89 -2.55 7.80
C ILE A 198 4.54 -2.94 8.42
N SER A 199 4.49 -3.90 9.34
CA SER A 199 3.25 -4.34 9.98
C SER A 199 2.86 -3.50 11.18
N ILE A 200 3.80 -2.78 11.80
CA ILE A 200 3.57 -2.00 13.03
C ILE A 200 2.43 -0.98 12.87
N PRO A 201 2.36 -0.16 11.80
CA PRO A 201 1.28 0.83 11.65
C PRO A 201 -0.11 0.20 11.65
N PHE A 202 -0.25 -0.99 11.08
CA PHE A 202 -1.53 -1.71 11.02
C PHE A 202 -1.87 -2.38 12.35
N GLN A 203 -0.88 -2.95 13.04
CA GLN A 203 -1.09 -3.49 14.39
C GLN A 203 -1.54 -2.40 15.38
N VAL A 204 -0.92 -1.22 15.33
CA VAL A 204 -1.32 -0.07 16.16
C VAL A 204 -2.76 0.33 15.85
N PHE A 205 -3.16 0.30 14.57
CA PHE A 205 -4.52 0.56 14.16
C PHE A 205 -5.51 -0.48 14.69
N GLN A 206 -5.19 -1.77 14.59
CA GLN A 206 -6.03 -2.85 15.15
C GLN A 206 -6.18 -2.75 16.67
N LEU A 207 -5.12 -2.37 17.39
CA LEU A 207 -5.19 -2.15 18.83
C LEU A 207 -6.14 -1.01 19.18
N PHE A 208 -6.15 0.08 18.41
CA PHE A 208 -7.05 1.21 18.61
C PHE A 208 -8.53 0.89 18.33
N ILE A 209 -8.84 -0.02 17.40
CA ILE A 209 -10.23 -0.45 17.18
C ILE A 209 -10.72 -1.34 18.33
N ASN A 210 -9.83 -2.10 18.95
CA ASN A 210 -10.14 -3.04 20.03
C ASN A 210 -10.34 -2.37 21.41
N THR A 211 -9.98 -1.09 21.57
CA THR A 211 -10.16 -0.31 22.80
C THR A 211 -11.49 0.41 22.83
#